data_AF-A0A7S3KLM8-F1
#
_entry.id   AF-A0A7S3KLM8-F1
#
_cell.length_a   1.000
_cell.length_b   1.000
_cell.length_c   1.000
_cell.angle_alpha   90.00
_cell.angle_beta   90.00
_cell.angle_gamma   90.00
#
_symmetry.space_group_name_H-M   'P 1'
#
loop_
_entity.id
_entity.type
_entity.pdbx_description
1 polymer ?
#
loop_
_entity_poly.entity_id
_entity_poly.type
_entity_poly.pdbx_seq_one_letter_code
_entity_poly.pdbx_strand_id
1 'polypeptide(L)'
;DEHTSNGYFQAIFTIIMFLGTIFLFTEIPREYRRGLQDEEEDEVDDEDVSVDEEEEYDEDIAKILHQDPEEATYHILDDQQKSFLSKLKPNQTGVVVCLLIFLIHFNGFAVQETIMTPISTDVVHKYTDTLDYPESFAYILFACSGFLSLLTFLALKKINTWTSDKNFVLISSIMGLVGYFLLLDFSPGIIEPARFVIGFCIISVTFPLGRGVTLSLFSKLIGKHKAGVYM
;
A
#
# COMPACT_ATOMS: atom_id res chain seq x y z
N ASP A 1 -19.16 11.57 21.95
CA ASP A 1 -18.85 10.31 22.66
C ASP A 1 -17.36 10.08 22.59
N GLU A 2 -16.66 10.06 23.72
CA GLU A 2 -15.21 9.80 23.76
C GLU A 2 -14.86 8.38 23.26
N HIS A 3 -15.82 7.47 23.21
CA HIS A 3 -15.61 6.07 22.86
C HIS A 3 -15.62 5.78 21.35
N THR A 4 -16.22 6.65 20.53
CA THR A 4 -16.31 6.46 19.07
C THR A 4 -15.26 7.24 18.29
N SER A 5 -14.51 8.14 18.95
CA SER A 5 -13.55 9.05 18.30
C SER A 5 -12.43 8.32 17.55
N ASN A 6 -11.98 7.18 18.06
CA ASN A 6 -10.90 6.41 17.44
C ASN A 6 -11.32 5.83 16.08
N GLY A 7 -12.55 5.32 15.97
CA GLY A 7 -13.09 4.81 14.70
C GLY A 7 -13.25 5.91 13.65
N TYR A 8 -13.75 7.08 14.04
CA TYR A 8 -13.86 8.23 13.13
C TYR A 8 -12.50 8.75 12.68
N PHE A 9 -11.52 8.81 13.59
CA PHE A 9 -10.16 9.20 13.25
C PHE A 9 -9.58 8.25 12.19
N GLN A 10 -9.66 6.95 12.42
CA GLN A 10 -9.23 5.91 11.49
C GLN A 10 -9.89 6.05 10.10
N ALA A 11 -11.21 6.29 10.08
CA ALA A 11 -11.96 6.48 8.84
C ALA A 11 -11.50 7.74 8.08
N ILE A 12 -11.28 8.85 8.79
CA ILE A 12 -10.77 10.10 8.20
C ILE A 12 -9.38 9.88 7.60
N PHE A 13 -8.46 9.22 8.30
CA PHE A 13 -7.14 8.91 7.73
C PHE A 13 -7.24 8.02 6.49
N THR A 14 -8.17 7.07 6.49
CA THR A 14 -8.42 6.21 5.33
C THR A 14 -8.96 7.02 4.13
N ILE A 15 -9.81 8.02 4.37
CA ILE A 15 -10.26 8.96 3.32
C ILE A 15 -9.10 9.81 2.81
N ILE A 16 -8.26 10.34 3.69
CA ILE A 16 -7.05 11.11 3.31
C ILE A 16 -6.12 10.23 2.46
N MET A 17 -5.92 8.97 2.84
CA MET A 17 -5.15 7.99 2.09
C MET A 17 -5.73 7.77 0.69
N PHE A 18 -7.04 7.56 0.59
CA PHE A 18 -7.75 7.36 -0.66
C PHE A 18 -7.59 8.56 -1.59
N LEU A 19 -7.82 9.77 -1.07
CA LEU A 19 -7.64 11.02 -1.84
C LEU A 19 -6.18 11.23 -2.24
N GLY A 20 -5.23 10.98 -1.34
CA GLY A 20 -3.80 11.05 -1.65
C GLY A 20 -3.39 10.09 -2.76
N THR A 21 -3.93 8.87 -2.75
CA THR A 21 -3.67 7.87 -3.80
C THR A 21 -4.26 8.27 -5.15
N ILE A 22 -5.42 8.94 -5.16
CA ILE A 22 -6.04 9.39 -6.41
C ILE A 22 -5.31 10.60 -6.99
N PHE A 23 -5.06 11.62 -6.17
CA PHE A 23 -4.63 12.94 -6.64
C PHE A 23 -3.12 13.15 -6.65
N LEU A 24 -2.39 12.50 -5.74
CA LEU A 24 -0.94 12.70 -5.61
C LEU A 24 -0.13 11.57 -6.24
N PHE A 25 -0.78 10.46 -6.59
CA PHE A 25 -0.08 9.29 -7.13
C PHE A 25 -0.23 9.19 -8.65
N THR A 26 0.80 9.65 -9.35
CA THR A 26 1.07 9.30 -10.75
C THR A 26 1.89 8.01 -10.78
N GLU A 27 1.30 6.95 -11.34
CA GLU A 27 1.96 5.65 -11.44
C GLU A 27 3.07 5.71 -12.49
N ILE A 28 4.25 5.20 -12.15
CA ILE A 28 5.29 4.94 -13.14
C ILE A 28 4.83 3.72 -13.97
N PRO A 29 4.73 3.84 -15.31
CA PRO A 29 4.17 2.79 -16.17
C PRO A 29 4.91 1.45 -16.03
N ARG A 30 4.23 0.36 -16.39
CA ARG A 30 4.66 -1.00 -16.04
C ARG A 30 5.98 -1.40 -16.70
N GLU A 31 6.27 -0.88 -17.91
CA GLU A 31 7.53 -1.15 -18.62
C GLU A 31 8.75 -0.51 -17.96
N TYR A 32 8.58 0.58 -17.19
CA TYR A 32 9.69 1.26 -16.50
C TYR A 32 10.05 0.61 -15.15
N ARG A 33 9.40 -0.50 -14.78
CA ARG A 33 9.58 -1.18 -13.49
C ARG A 33 10.68 -2.23 -13.59
N ARG A 34 11.92 -1.79 -13.36
CA ARG A 34 13.14 -2.59 -13.47
C ARG A 34 13.37 -3.66 -12.38
N GLY A 35 12.30 -4.17 -11.76
CA GLY A 35 12.35 -5.28 -10.80
C GLY A 35 11.89 -6.62 -11.38
N LEU A 36 11.54 -6.68 -12.67
CA LEU A 36 11.14 -7.92 -13.35
C LEU A 36 12.05 -8.32 -14.53
N GLN A 37 12.99 -7.45 -14.93
CA GLN A 37 13.80 -7.65 -16.13
C GLN A 37 15.30 -7.88 -15.84
N ASP A 38 15.81 -7.52 -14.66
CA ASP A 38 17.27 -7.45 -14.42
C ASP A 38 17.79 -8.46 -13.38
N GLU A 39 17.14 -9.63 -13.18
CA GLU A 39 17.79 -10.72 -12.44
C GLU A 39 18.82 -11.51 -13.30
N GLU A 40 19.03 -11.14 -14.58
CA GLU A 40 19.92 -11.88 -15.49
C GLU A 40 21.12 -11.13 -16.11
N GLU A 41 21.32 -9.81 -15.94
CA GLU A 41 22.47 -9.13 -16.60
C GLU A 41 23.26 -8.15 -15.70
N ASP A 42 24.37 -8.71 -15.18
CA ASP A 42 25.74 -8.21 -15.04
C ASP A 42 26.10 -6.86 -14.36
N GLU A 43 27.11 -6.99 -13.49
CA GLU A 43 28.00 -5.95 -12.96
C GLU A 43 28.75 -5.26 -14.11
N VAL A 44 28.48 -3.98 -14.35
CA VAL A 44 29.31 -3.13 -15.21
C VAL A 44 29.85 -1.99 -14.35
N ASP A 45 31.17 -1.89 -14.29
CA ASP A 45 31.95 -0.89 -13.56
C ASP A 45 31.57 0.55 -13.98
N ASP A 46 31.26 1.40 -13.00
CA ASP A 46 30.96 2.83 -13.17
C ASP A 46 32.25 3.62 -13.50
N GLU A 47 32.42 4.02 -14.77
CA GLU A 47 33.33 5.11 -15.14
C GLU A 47 32.61 6.47 -15.12
N ASP A 48 33.19 7.43 -14.39
CA ASP A 48 32.72 8.80 -14.23
C ASP A 48 32.75 9.57 -15.57
N VAL A 49 31.59 9.68 -16.22
CA VAL A 49 31.38 10.63 -17.32
C VAL A 49 30.76 11.93 -16.76
N SER A 50 31.55 13.00 -16.80
CA SER A 50 31.11 14.39 -16.59
C SER A 50 30.46 14.91 -17.86
N VAL A 51 29.19 15.31 -17.81
CA VAL A 51 28.46 15.88 -18.95
C VAL A 51 27.92 17.25 -18.56
N ASP A 52 28.53 18.30 -19.11
CA ASP A 52 28.08 19.70 -19.06
C ASP A 52 27.15 20.01 -20.25
N GLU A 53 25.99 19.35 -20.33
CA GLU A 53 24.96 19.60 -21.37
C GLU A 53 23.55 19.43 -20.77
N GLU A 54 23.11 20.38 -19.93
CA GLU A 54 21.84 20.29 -19.19
C GLU A 54 20.59 20.85 -19.93
N GLU A 55 20.72 21.58 -21.04
CA GLU A 55 19.57 22.34 -21.58
C GLU A 55 18.83 21.71 -22.80
N GLU A 56 19.44 20.81 -23.59
CA GLU A 56 18.78 20.23 -24.79
C GLU A 56 18.12 18.86 -24.51
N TYR A 57 18.52 18.18 -23.44
CA TYR A 57 17.98 16.87 -23.06
C TYR A 57 16.56 16.93 -22.48
N ASP A 58 16.16 18.06 -21.89
CA ASP A 58 14.92 18.18 -21.11
C ASP A 58 13.65 18.01 -21.96
N GLU A 59 13.65 18.41 -23.24
CA GLU A 59 12.47 18.33 -24.11
C GLU A 59 12.20 16.91 -24.64
N ASP A 60 13.26 16.18 -25.01
CA ASP A 60 13.14 14.79 -25.45
C ASP A 60 12.90 13.83 -24.27
N ILE A 61 13.43 14.15 -23.10
CA ILE A 61 13.12 13.46 -21.84
C ILE A 61 11.67 13.69 -21.42
N ALA A 62 11.18 14.93 -21.50
CA ALA A 62 9.77 15.23 -21.23
C ALA A 62 8.85 14.51 -22.23
N LYS A 63 9.22 14.43 -23.51
CA LYS A 63 8.49 13.63 -24.50
C LYS A 63 8.49 12.14 -24.17
N ILE A 64 9.61 11.56 -23.74
CA ILE A 64 9.68 10.14 -23.35
C ILE A 64 8.88 9.87 -22.05
N LEU A 65 8.87 10.82 -21.11
CA LEU A 65 8.10 10.73 -19.86
C LEU A 65 6.59 11.00 -20.06
N HIS A 66 6.21 11.66 -21.16
CA HIS A 66 4.82 12.02 -21.48
C HIS A 66 4.23 11.30 -22.72
N GLN A 67 5.01 10.50 -23.44
CA GLN A 67 4.52 9.68 -24.55
C GLN A 67 3.62 8.56 -24.04
N ASP A 68 2.61 8.21 -24.83
CA ASP A 68 1.71 7.11 -24.55
C ASP A 68 2.54 5.80 -24.44
N PRO A 69 2.54 5.09 -23.30
CA PRO A 69 3.48 4.00 -23.02
C PRO A 69 3.41 2.82 -24.00
N GLU A 70 2.32 2.68 -24.76
CA GLU A 70 2.16 1.64 -25.77
C GLU A 70 3.10 1.82 -26.99
N GLU A 71 3.66 3.01 -27.22
CA GLU A 71 4.60 3.29 -28.33
C GLU A 71 6.08 3.25 -27.93
N ALA A 72 6.40 3.31 -26.63
CA ALA A 72 7.78 3.43 -26.14
C ALA A 72 8.52 2.07 -26.13
N THR A 73 9.28 1.79 -27.19
CA THR A 73 10.03 0.54 -27.35
C THR A 73 11.37 0.60 -26.60
N TYR A 74 11.47 -0.07 -25.46
CA TYR A 74 12.66 -0.09 -24.57
C TYR A 74 13.96 -0.63 -25.20
N HIS A 75 13.87 -1.40 -26.29
CA HIS A 75 15.02 -1.94 -27.01
C HIS A 75 15.82 -0.88 -27.79
N ILE A 76 15.43 0.40 -27.74
CA ILE A 76 16.05 1.49 -28.50
C ILE A 76 16.83 2.45 -27.60
N LEU A 77 16.86 2.23 -26.27
CA LEU A 77 17.59 3.12 -25.36
C LEU A 77 19.10 2.88 -25.45
N ASP A 78 19.82 3.91 -25.89
CA ASP A 78 21.28 3.94 -25.95
C ASP A 78 21.89 3.86 -24.53
N ASP A 79 23.13 3.38 -24.41
CA ASP A 79 23.80 3.19 -23.12
C ASP A 79 23.98 4.53 -22.37
N GLN A 80 24.09 5.63 -23.11
CA GLN A 80 24.08 6.98 -22.56
C GLN A 80 22.73 7.33 -21.89
N GLN A 81 21.60 6.90 -22.46
CA GLN A 81 20.28 7.12 -21.88
C GLN A 81 20.05 6.27 -20.63
N LYS A 82 20.60 5.04 -20.59
CA LYS A 82 20.58 4.18 -19.38
C LYS A 82 21.40 4.78 -18.23
N SER A 83 22.60 5.30 -18.53
CA SER A 83 23.48 6.01 -17.60
C SER A 83 22.81 7.29 -17.05
N PHE A 84 22.05 7.99 -17.88
CA PHE A 84 21.30 9.15 -17.43
C PHE A 84 20.11 8.78 -16.53
N LEU A 85 19.34 7.75 -16.91
CA LEU A 85 18.21 7.25 -16.11
C LEU A 85 18.64 6.73 -14.73
N SER A 86 19.84 6.17 -14.59
CA SER A 86 20.37 5.75 -13.28
C SER A 86 20.72 6.93 -12.37
N LYS A 87 21.01 8.10 -12.94
CA LYS A 87 21.31 9.35 -12.21
C LYS A 87 20.06 10.14 -11.83
N LEU A 88 18.89 9.84 -12.41
CA LEU A 88 17.63 10.50 -12.02
C LEU A 88 17.28 10.22 -10.56
N LYS A 89 16.94 11.29 -9.84
CA LYS A 89 16.51 11.17 -8.44
C LYS A 89 15.14 10.51 -8.37
N PRO A 90 14.89 9.68 -7.33
CA PRO A 90 13.56 9.10 -7.10
C PRO A 90 12.50 10.18 -6.96
N ASN A 91 11.28 9.89 -7.42
CA ASN A 91 10.13 10.74 -7.21
C ASN A 91 9.81 10.85 -5.71
N GLN A 92 10.32 11.91 -5.07
CA GLN A 92 10.20 12.14 -3.63
C GLN A 92 8.73 12.20 -3.17
N THR A 93 7.86 12.81 -3.97
CA THR A 93 6.42 12.88 -3.66
C THR A 93 5.80 11.48 -3.64
N GLY A 94 6.10 10.65 -4.64
CA GLY A 94 5.62 9.26 -4.69
C GLY A 94 6.11 8.43 -3.51
N VAL A 95 7.39 8.59 -3.13
CA VAL A 95 7.99 7.92 -1.96
C VAL A 95 7.26 8.31 -0.67
N VAL A 96 7.06 9.60 -0.43
CA VAL A 96 6.34 10.10 0.76
C VAL A 96 4.90 9.60 0.79
N VAL A 97 4.20 9.59 -0.34
CA VAL A 97 2.84 9.06 -0.43
C VAL A 97 2.80 7.56 -0.12
N CYS A 98 3.74 6.77 -0.65
CA CYS A 98 3.85 5.35 -0.32
C CYS A 98 4.11 5.11 1.17
N LEU A 99 5.02 5.88 1.79
CA LEU A 99 5.28 5.78 3.23
C LEU A 99 4.03 6.12 4.06
N LEU A 100 3.27 7.14 3.65
CA LEU A 100 2.02 7.52 4.31
C LEU A 100 0.95 6.44 4.16
N ILE A 101 0.78 5.84 2.98
CA ILE A 101 -0.15 4.73 2.74
C ILE A 101 0.25 3.51 3.59
N PHE A 102 1.55 3.20 3.62
CA PHE A 102 2.08 2.12 4.45
C PHE A 102 1.79 2.37 5.93
N LEU A 103 2.06 3.59 6.42
CA LEU A 103 1.80 3.99 7.79
C LEU A 103 0.33 3.81 8.15
N ILE A 104 -0.60 4.21 7.29
CA ILE A 104 -2.04 4.11 7.54
C ILE A 104 -2.50 2.65 7.59
N HIS A 105 -2.07 1.82 6.64
CA HIS A 105 -2.41 0.39 6.66
C HIS A 105 -1.81 -0.31 7.90
N PHE A 106 -0.56 -0.02 8.23
CA PHE A 106 0.13 -0.62 9.36
C PHE A 106 -0.47 -0.19 10.70
N ASN A 107 -0.66 1.11 10.90
CA ASN A 107 -1.25 1.64 12.12
C ASN A 107 -2.69 1.15 12.28
N GLY A 108 -3.47 1.11 11.20
CA GLY A 108 -4.84 0.60 11.27
C GLY A 108 -4.96 -0.86 11.67
N PHE A 109 -4.08 -1.71 11.14
CA PHE A 109 -4.01 -3.09 11.58
C PHE A 109 -3.57 -3.20 13.06
N ALA A 110 -2.54 -2.46 13.48
CA ALA A 110 -2.07 -2.49 14.87
C ALA A 110 -3.12 -2.01 15.88
N VAL A 111 -3.84 -0.93 15.55
CA VAL A 111 -4.98 -0.42 16.34
C VAL A 111 -6.08 -1.48 16.41
N GLN A 112 -6.40 -2.10 15.27
CA GLN A 112 -7.38 -3.18 15.21
C GLN A 112 -6.97 -4.35 16.10
N GLU A 113 -5.74 -4.85 16.04
CA GLU A 113 -5.28 -5.94 16.91
C GLU A 113 -5.36 -5.58 18.40
N THR A 114 -5.05 -4.33 18.74
CA THR A 114 -5.03 -3.86 20.13
C THR A 114 -6.43 -3.72 20.74
N ILE A 115 -7.38 -3.19 19.96
CA ILE A 115 -8.73 -2.87 20.45
C ILE A 115 -9.69 -4.08 20.32
N MET A 116 -9.43 -5.00 19.39
CA MET A 116 -10.36 -6.10 19.09
C MET A 116 -10.61 -7.02 20.28
N THR A 117 -9.55 -7.41 21.01
CA THR A 117 -9.67 -8.29 22.17
C THR A 117 -10.60 -7.71 23.24
N PRO A 118 -10.33 -6.52 23.81
CA PRO A 118 -11.18 -5.97 24.87
C PRO A 118 -12.61 -5.66 24.40
N ILE A 119 -12.84 -5.40 23.12
CA ILE A 119 -14.20 -5.22 22.57
C ILE A 119 -14.95 -6.56 22.47
N SER A 120 -14.28 -7.61 21.96
CA SER A 120 -14.93 -8.91 21.73
C SER A 120 -15.22 -9.71 23.00
N THR A 121 -14.48 -9.44 24.08
CA THR A 121 -14.53 -10.17 25.35
C THR A 121 -15.07 -9.31 26.49
N ASP A 122 -15.93 -8.35 26.19
CA ASP A 122 -16.38 -7.34 27.15
C ASP A 122 -17.48 -7.84 28.08
N VAL A 123 -17.12 -8.78 28.97
CA VAL A 123 -18.04 -9.41 29.94
C VAL A 123 -18.61 -8.43 30.98
N VAL A 124 -18.04 -7.23 31.10
CA VAL A 124 -18.48 -6.17 32.02
C VAL A 124 -19.35 -5.14 31.31
N HIS A 125 -19.56 -5.27 30.00
CA HIS A 125 -20.31 -4.33 29.16
C HIS A 125 -19.84 -2.88 29.33
N LYS A 126 -18.51 -2.69 29.37
CA LYS A 126 -17.91 -1.35 29.48
C LYS A 126 -17.95 -0.60 28.15
N TYR A 127 -17.86 -1.32 27.04
CA TYR A 127 -17.73 -0.83 25.67
C TYR A 127 -18.84 -1.37 24.76
N THR A 128 -19.33 -2.60 24.99
CA THR A 128 -20.37 -3.21 24.17
C THR A 128 -21.36 -4.01 25.03
N ASP A 129 -22.64 -3.91 24.70
CA ASP A 129 -23.72 -4.68 25.32
C ASP A 129 -23.94 -6.04 24.61
N THR A 130 -23.33 -6.24 23.43
CA THR A 130 -23.64 -7.37 22.54
C THR A 130 -22.51 -8.35 22.30
N LEU A 131 -21.25 -7.98 22.59
CA LEU A 131 -20.08 -8.83 22.39
C LEU A 131 -19.51 -9.26 23.75
N ASP A 132 -20.06 -10.34 24.29
CA ASP A 132 -19.69 -10.96 25.57
C ASP A 132 -19.01 -12.33 25.38
N TYR A 133 -18.19 -12.45 24.33
CA TYR A 133 -17.59 -13.73 23.98
C TYR A 133 -16.47 -14.13 24.95
N PRO A 134 -16.22 -15.45 25.11
CA PRO A 134 -15.06 -15.91 25.85
C PRO A 134 -13.75 -15.51 25.14
N GLU A 135 -12.65 -15.40 25.90
CA GLU A 135 -11.31 -15.07 25.36
C GLU A 135 -10.87 -15.97 24.20
N SER A 136 -11.33 -17.22 24.19
CA SER A 136 -11.06 -18.17 23.10
C SER A 136 -11.55 -17.69 21.73
N PHE A 137 -12.59 -16.85 21.69
CA PHE A 137 -13.09 -16.27 20.46
C PHE A 137 -12.07 -15.31 19.82
N ALA A 138 -11.39 -14.48 20.62
CA ALA A 138 -10.33 -13.61 20.12
C ALA A 138 -9.17 -14.41 19.54
N TYR A 139 -8.77 -15.53 20.17
CA TYR A 139 -7.74 -16.42 19.63
C TYR A 139 -8.13 -17.01 18.27
N ILE A 140 -9.39 -17.41 18.12
CA ILE A 140 -9.94 -17.91 16.84
C ILE A 140 -9.91 -16.80 15.78
N LEU A 141 -10.34 -15.58 16.12
CA LEU A 141 -10.30 -14.44 15.20
C LEU A 141 -8.88 -14.16 14.69
N PHE A 142 -7.88 -14.10 15.58
CA PHE A 142 -6.50 -13.87 15.17
C PHE A 142 -5.90 -15.03 14.39
N ALA A 143 -6.22 -16.27 14.74
CA ALA A 143 -5.82 -17.44 13.94
C ALA A 143 -6.43 -17.38 12.52
N CYS A 144 -7.70 -17.01 12.40
CA CYS A 144 -8.37 -16.78 11.11
C CYS A 144 -7.74 -15.62 10.34
N SER A 145 -7.40 -14.51 11.01
CA SER A 145 -6.71 -13.35 10.41
C SER A 145 -5.35 -13.76 9.84
N GLY A 146 -4.57 -14.54 10.58
CA GLY A 146 -3.30 -15.08 10.11
C GLY A 146 -3.45 -15.99 8.89
N PHE A 147 -4.47 -16.86 8.90
CA PHE A 147 -4.77 -17.73 7.75
C PHE A 147 -5.22 -16.93 6.52
N LEU A 148 -6.12 -15.95 6.68
CA LEU A 148 -6.56 -15.06 5.61
C LEU A 148 -5.40 -14.24 5.06
N SER A 149 -4.48 -13.82 5.92
CA SER A 149 -3.30 -13.06 5.49
C SER A 149 -2.37 -13.90 4.62
N LEU A 150 -2.12 -15.16 5.01
CA LEU A 150 -1.35 -16.11 4.20
C LEU A 150 -2.01 -16.35 2.85
N LEU A 151 -3.33 -16.59 2.84
CA LEU A 151 -4.10 -16.82 1.62
C LEU A 151 -4.06 -15.60 0.70
N THR A 152 -4.16 -14.39 1.26
CA THR A 152 -4.05 -13.13 0.52
C THR A 152 -2.68 -13.00 -0.13
N PHE A 153 -1.59 -13.34 0.58
CA PHE A 153 -0.24 -13.28 0.03
C PHE A 153 -0.04 -14.26 -1.15
N LEU A 154 -0.55 -15.49 -1.02
CA LEU A 154 -0.53 -16.47 -2.10
C LEU A 154 -1.35 -16.00 -3.31
N ALA A 155 -2.52 -15.40 -3.07
CA ALA A 155 -3.36 -14.84 -4.10
C ALA A 155 -2.67 -13.66 -4.81
N LEU A 156 -1.99 -12.79 -4.05
CA LEU A 156 -1.30 -11.61 -4.56
C LEU A 156 -0.33 -11.97 -5.69
N LYS A 157 0.47 -13.03 -5.50
CA LYS A 157 1.42 -13.52 -6.50
C LYS A 157 0.73 -13.83 -7.84
N LYS A 158 -0.48 -14.38 -7.80
CA LYS A 158 -1.25 -14.73 -9.00
C LYS A 158 -1.93 -13.50 -9.61
N ILE A 159 -2.56 -12.66 -8.79
CA ILE A 159 -3.35 -11.51 -9.26
C ILE A 159 -2.44 -10.37 -9.74
N ASN A 160 -1.18 -10.28 -9.28
CA ASN A 160 -0.22 -9.26 -9.74
C ASN A 160 0.04 -9.28 -11.26
N THR A 161 -0.33 -10.36 -11.95
CA THR A 161 -0.29 -10.42 -13.42
C THR A 161 -1.40 -9.60 -14.08
N TRP A 162 -2.56 -9.46 -13.42
CA TRP A 162 -3.82 -8.97 -14.00
C TRP A 162 -4.05 -7.45 -13.90
N THR A 163 -3.45 -6.75 -12.94
CA THR A 163 -3.69 -5.31 -12.77
C THR A 163 -2.45 -4.59 -12.26
N SER A 164 -2.45 -3.26 -12.35
CA SER A 164 -1.35 -2.42 -11.88
C SER A 164 -1.32 -2.30 -10.36
N ASP A 165 -0.14 -2.04 -9.80
CA ASP A 165 0.08 -1.87 -8.37
C ASP A 165 -0.76 -0.70 -7.83
N LYS A 166 -0.89 0.41 -8.56
CA LYS A 166 -1.75 1.54 -8.15
C LYS A 166 -3.19 1.10 -7.96
N ASN A 167 -3.72 0.32 -8.90
CA ASN A 167 -5.10 -0.17 -8.79
C ASN A 167 -5.28 -1.07 -7.58
N PHE A 168 -4.29 -1.90 -7.26
CA PHE A 168 -4.33 -2.71 -6.04
C PHE A 168 -4.30 -1.87 -4.76
N VAL A 169 -3.47 -0.82 -4.69
CA VAL A 169 -3.46 0.10 -3.55
C VAL A 169 -4.82 0.81 -3.42
N LEU A 170 -5.44 1.19 -4.54
CA LEU A 170 -6.78 1.77 -4.52
C LEU A 170 -7.83 0.76 -4.01
N ILE A 171 -7.78 -0.49 -4.51
CA ILE A 171 -8.67 -1.57 -4.06
C ILE A 171 -8.49 -1.84 -2.57
N SER A 172 -7.24 -1.95 -2.08
CA SER A 172 -6.98 -2.14 -0.65
C SER A 172 -7.48 -0.96 0.17
N SER A 173 -7.34 0.27 -0.33
CA SER A 173 -7.85 1.47 0.34
C SER A 173 -9.37 1.45 0.47
N ILE A 174 -10.09 1.08 -0.59
CA ILE A 174 -11.56 0.94 -0.59
C ILE A 174 -11.99 -0.19 0.33
N MET A 175 -11.34 -1.35 0.26
CA MET A 175 -11.62 -2.48 1.13
C MET A 175 -11.40 -2.12 2.60
N GLY A 176 -10.31 -1.42 2.91
CA GLY A 176 -10.02 -0.91 4.26
C GLY A 176 -11.10 0.04 4.75
N LEU A 177 -11.52 0.99 3.91
CA LEU A 177 -12.60 1.91 4.23
C LEU A 177 -13.91 1.17 4.53
N VAL A 178 -14.30 0.22 3.70
CA VAL A 178 -15.49 -0.62 3.92
C VAL A 178 -15.36 -1.43 5.21
N GLY A 179 -14.19 -2.05 5.44
CA GLY A 179 -13.92 -2.83 6.65
C GLY A 179 -14.03 -1.99 7.92
N TYR A 180 -13.40 -0.82 7.96
CA TYR A 180 -13.51 0.10 9.10
C TYR A 180 -14.94 0.62 9.28
N PHE A 181 -15.63 0.93 8.18
CA PHE A 181 -17.02 1.38 8.24
C PHE A 181 -17.95 0.32 8.84
N LEU A 182 -17.74 -0.97 8.53
CA LEU A 182 -18.48 -2.06 9.16
C LEU A 182 -18.17 -2.21 10.65
N LEU A 183 -16.93 -1.91 11.07
CA LEU A 183 -16.55 -1.92 12.48
C LEU A 183 -17.00 -0.68 13.25
N LEU A 184 -17.51 0.37 12.60
CA LEU A 184 -18.06 1.52 13.31
C LEU A 184 -19.30 1.11 14.10
N ASP A 185 -19.42 1.73 15.26
CA ASP A 185 -20.62 1.67 16.05
C ASP A 185 -21.62 2.73 15.55
N PHE A 186 -22.80 2.29 15.11
CA PHE A 186 -23.88 3.18 14.66
C PHE A 186 -24.91 3.44 15.77
N SER A 187 -24.90 2.63 16.83
CA SER A 187 -25.83 2.74 17.96
C SER A 187 -25.06 2.43 19.23
N PRO A 188 -24.90 3.40 20.16
CA PRO A 188 -24.03 3.25 21.32
C PRO A 188 -24.16 1.89 22.00
N GLY A 189 -23.06 1.15 22.07
CA GLY A 189 -22.96 -0.13 22.77
C GLY A 189 -23.48 -1.34 21.98
N ILE A 190 -24.08 -1.16 20.79
CA ILE A 190 -24.68 -2.23 20.01
C ILE A 190 -23.87 -2.50 18.75
N ILE A 191 -23.01 -3.52 18.84
CA ILE A 191 -22.26 -4.01 17.69
C ILE A 191 -22.89 -5.32 17.20
N GLU A 192 -23.37 -5.32 15.97
CA GLU A 192 -23.93 -6.52 15.34
C GLU A 192 -22.80 -7.55 15.08
N PRO A 193 -22.87 -8.78 15.63
CA PRO A 193 -21.77 -9.74 15.53
C PRO A 193 -21.39 -10.10 14.10
N ALA A 194 -22.37 -10.24 13.20
CA ALA A 194 -22.12 -10.54 11.79
C ALA A 194 -21.33 -9.41 11.12
N ARG A 195 -21.75 -8.16 11.34
CA ARG A 195 -21.08 -6.96 10.82
C ARG A 195 -19.64 -6.88 11.32
N PHE A 196 -19.44 -7.14 12.60
CA PHE A 196 -18.14 -7.18 13.25
C PHE A 196 -17.20 -8.22 12.62
N VAL A 197 -17.64 -9.48 12.49
CA VAL A 197 -16.82 -10.56 11.90
C VAL A 197 -16.50 -10.27 10.43
N ILE A 198 -17.46 -9.77 9.66
CA ILE A 198 -17.24 -9.42 8.24
C ILE A 198 -16.23 -8.27 8.13
N GLY A 199 -16.41 -7.20 8.91
CA GLY A 199 -15.49 -6.07 8.95
C GLY A 199 -14.07 -6.47 9.34
N PHE A 200 -13.94 -7.30 10.37
CA PHE A 200 -12.66 -7.89 10.80
C PHE A 200 -11.98 -8.65 9.65
N CYS A 201 -12.68 -9.58 9.01
CA CYS A 201 -12.12 -10.37 7.91
C CYS A 201 -11.69 -9.50 6.72
N ILE A 202 -12.47 -8.47 6.38
CA ILE A 202 -12.11 -7.54 5.30
C ILE A 202 -10.81 -6.79 5.64
N ILE A 203 -10.65 -6.31 6.88
CA ILE A 203 -9.42 -5.63 7.32
C ILE A 203 -8.23 -6.59 7.33
N SER A 204 -8.42 -7.82 7.82
CA SER A 204 -7.38 -8.87 7.81
C SER A 204 -6.85 -9.18 6.42
N VAL A 205 -7.70 -9.12 5.38
CA VAL A 205 -7.27 -9.27 3.97
C VAL A 205 -6.65 -7.98 3.45
N THR A 206 -7.22 -6.83 3.82
CA THR A 206 -6.76 -5.52 3.36
C THR A 206 -5.32 -5.22 3.77
N PHE A 207 -4.94 -5.55 5.00
CA PHE A 207 -3.60 -5.25 5.52
C PHE A 207 -2.46 -5.86 4.67
N PRO A 208 -2.38 -7.19 4.46
CA PRO A 208 -1.32 -7.80 3.66
C PRO A 208 -1.40 -7.39 2.18
N LEU A 209 -2.60 -7.17 1.64
CA LEU A 209 -2.79 -6.66 0.28
C LEU A 209 -2.18 -5.26 0.13
N GLY A 210 -2.63 -4.31 0.95
CA GLY A 210 -2.18 -2.92 0.90
C GLY A 210 -0.70 -2.77 1.25
N ARG A 211 -0.23 -3.44 2.31
CA ARG A 211 1.17 -3.42 2.72
C ARG A 211 2.09 -4.00 1.64
N GLY A 212 1.77 -5.19 1.12
CA GLY A 212 2.62 -5.88 0.15
C GLY A 212 2.77 -5.08 -1.15
N VAL A 213 1.66 -4.55 -1.65
CA VAL A 213 1.66 -3.78 -2.91
C VAL A 213 2.32 -2.42 -2.71
N THR A 214 2.07 -1.73 -1.58
CA THR A 214 2.70 -0.44 -1.31
C THR A 214 4.23 -0.58 -1.19
N LEU A 215 4.74 -1.65 -0.57
CA LEU A 215 6.17 -1.93 -0.54
C LEU A 215 6.75 -2.25 -1.93
N SER A 216 6.00 -2.98 -2.77
CA SER A 216 6.41 -3.22 -4.16
C SER A 216 6.49 -1.91 -4.96
N LEU A 217 5.50 -1.04 -4.79
CA LEU A 217 5.42 0.27 -5.42
C LEU A 217 6.54 1.21 -4.94
N PHE A 218 6.82 1.22 -3.64
CA PHE A 218 7.92 1.96 -3.04
C PHE A 218 9.27 1.51 -3.60
N SER A 219 9.50 0.20 -3.72
CA SER A 219 10.72 -0.36 -4.34
C SER A 219 10.87 0.10 -5.79
N LYS A 220 9.78 0.08 -6.56
CA LYS A 220 9.77 0.57 -7.96
C LYS A 220 10.04 2.07 -8.09
N LEU A 221 9.59 2.88 -7.13
CA LEU A 221 9.83 4.34 -7.13
C LEU A 221 11.27 4.70 -6.79
N ILE A 222 11.92 3.91 -5.92
CA ILE A 222 13.31 4.12 -5.53
C ILE A 222 14.27 3.60 -6.60
N GLY A 223 13.92 2.52 -7.29
CA GLY A 223 14.79 1.92 -8.31
C GLY A 223 16.10 1.40 -7.71
N LYS A 224 17.24 1.77 -8.31
CA LYS A 224 18.59 1.31 -7.90
C LYS A 224 19.15 2.05 -6.68
N HIS A 225 18.47 3.11 -6.22
CA HIS A 225 18.96 3.94 -5.12
C HIS A 225 18.91 3.19 -3.77
N LYS A 226 19.81 3.51 -2.84
CA LYS A 226 19.84 2.85 -1.51
C LYS A 226 18.56 3.18 -0.72
N ALA A 227 17.71 2.17 -0.51
CA ALA A 227 16.41 2.33 0.14
C ALA A 227 16.48 3.00 1.53
N GLY A 228 17.53 2.74 2.31
CA GLY A 228 17.69 3.30 3.66
C GLY A 228 17.90 4.82 3.73
N VAL A 229 18.13 5.50 2.60
CA VAL A 229 18.22 6.98 2.55
C VAL A 229 16.84 7.61 2.38
N TYR A 230 15.86 6.86 1.86
CA TYR A 230 14.53 7.34 1.49
C TYR A 230 13.41 6.74 2.37
N MET A 231 13.78 6.03 3.45
CA MET A 231 12.90 5.60 4.55
C MET A 231 13.01 6.57 5.71
#